data_AF-A0A350IDA7-F1
#
_entry.id   AF-A0A350IDA7-F1
#
_cell.length_a   1.000
_cell.length_b   1.000
_cell.length_c   1.000
_cell.angle_alpha   90.00
_cell.angle_beta   90.00
_cell.angle_gamma   90.00
#
_symmetry.space_group_name_H-M   'P 1'
#
loop_
_entity.id
_entity.type
_entity.pdbx_description
1 polymer ?
#
loop_
_entity_poly.entity_id
_entity_poly.type
_entity_poly.pdbx_seq_one_letter_code
_entity_poly.pdbx_strand_id
1 'polypeptide(L)'
;MLLPYTLLVRIESLLHADQPAYASDISPFIAWINEIIPSLIVQNLLACILVFLQAVYINKIVIKHRINVQITLWPGLVYILLCSIVPQCTYLSAVLIANLFILVAFSDIFKIYKRPFAIKFIFNSGIFISISAMIYPPYIAYLLTGFIGLSIIRSFKTKEMLQYLSGILVPFMLFGSWTFYCGTFQEKMVGLVKVKFGFSSDIMPIDTNGYIFIGLIFIFIIIAIFSYNSYSMKKRIQVQKKINILFWMILSALIALFI
;
A
#
# COMPACT_ATOMS: atom_id res chain seq x y z
N MET A 1 20.07 2.91 12.79
CA MET A 1 19.58 4.27 13.10
C MET A 1 18.65 4.75 11.98
N LEU A 2 17.36 4.41 12.03
CA LEU A 2 16.40 4.79 10.96
C LEU A 2 15.83 6.20 11.13
N LEU A 3 15.67 6.66 12.38
CA LEU A 3 15.06 7.95 12.70
C LEU A 3 15.88 9.17 12.25
N PRO A 4 17.20 9.27 12.53
CA PRO A 4 17.99 10.39 12.01
C PRO A 4 18.05 10.38 10.49
N TYR A 5 18.01 9.20 9.86
CA TYR A 5 17.97 9.07 8.40
C TYR A 5 16.67 9.63 7.82
N THR A 6 15.50 9.30 8.40
CA THR A 6 14.22 9.86 7.94
C THR A 6 14.19 11.38 8.04
N LEU A 7 14.73 11.95 9.11
CA LEU A 7 14.75 13.40 9.30
C LEU A 7 15.70 14.09 8.31
N LEU A 8 16.89 13.52 8.08
CA LEU A 8 17.87 14.07 7.14
C LEU A 8 17.34 14.09 5.70
N VAL A 9 16.77 12.98 5.23
CA VAL A 9 16.29 12.87 3.84
C VAL A 9 15.07 13.76 3.59
N ARG A 10 14.24 14.01 4.61
CA ARG A 10 13.01 14.80 4.49
C ARG A 10 13.12 16.23 4.96
N ILE A 11 14.31 16.70 5.32
CA ILE A 11 14.51 18.07 5.83
C ILE A 11 14.09 19.10 4.78
N GLU A 12 14.32 18.83 3.50
CA GLU A 12 13.92 19.73 2.40
C GLU A 12 12.39 19.78 2.25
N SER A 13 11.71 18.63 2.36
CA SER A 13 10.23 18.56 2.33
C SER A 13 9.55 19.19 3.57
N LEU A 14 10.29 19.31 4.68
CA LEU A 14 9.83 19.98 5.90
C LEU A 14 10.02 21.49 5.81
N LEU A 15 11.03 21.96 5.07
CA LEU A 15 11.38 23.37 4.93
C LEU A 15 10.64 24.04 3.75
N HIS A 16 10.45 23.32 2.64
CA HIS A 16 9.66 23.76 1.48
C HIS A 16 8.34 22.97 1.46
N ALA A 17 7.41 23.43 2.29
CA ALA A 17 6.06 22.89 2.31
C ALA A 17 5.26 23.49 1.15
N ASP A 18 5.56 23.07 -0.08
CA ASP A 18 4.74 23.42 -1.24
C ASP A 18 3.66 22.34 -1.40
N GLN A 19 2.38 22.73 -1.41
CA GLN A 19 1.32 21.82 -1.84
C GLN A 19 1.42 21.67 -3.35
N PRO A 20 1.74 20.48 -3.90
CA PRO A 20 1.46 20.26 -5.31
C PRO A 20 -0.05 20.40 -5.52
N ALA A 21 -0.46 21.09 -6.59
CA ALA A 21 -1.84 21.43 -6.96
C ALA A 21 -2.79 20.23 -7.14
N TYR A 22 -2.34 19.00 -6.87
CA TYR A 22 -3.03 17.72 -7.03
C TYR A 22 -3.75 17.23 -5.76
N ALA A 23 -3.85 18.06 -4.72
CA ALA A 23 -4.37 17.65 -3.42
C ALA A 23 -5.92 17.53 -3.35
N SER A 24 -6.67 18.04 -4.32
CA SER A 24 -8.13 18.19 -4.20
C SER A 24 -8.97 16.99 -4.64
N ASP A 25 -8.49 16.12 -5.55
CA ASP A 25 -9.44 15.34 -6.36
C ASP A 25 -9.50 13.83 -6.09
N ILE A 26 -8.58 13.25 -5.30
CA ILE A 26 -8.39 11.79 -5.32
C ILE A 26 -9.20 11.03 -4.25
N SER A 27 -9.56 11.64 -3.12
CA SER A 27 -10.43 10.94 -2.15
C SER A 27 -11.21 11.88 -1.22
N PRO A 28 -12.53 11.64 -1.00
CA PRO A 28 -13.33 12.37 0.00
C PRO A 28 -12.76 12.27 1.42
N PHE A 29 -11.98 11.22 1.70
CA PHE A 29 -11.35 10.98 2.98
C PHE A 29 -10.24 12.01 3.28
N ILE A 30 -9.47 12.43 2.27
CA ILE A 30 -8.43 13.45 2.44
C ILE A 30 -9.03 14.84 2.61
N ALA A 31 -10.13 15.14 1.91
CA ALA A 31 -10.85 16.39 2.11
C ALA A 31 -11.27 16.54 3.59
N TRP A 32 -11.83 15.48 4.18
CA TRP A 32 -12.19 15.46 5.59
C TRP A 32 -10.98 15.61 6.54
N ILE A 33 -9.84 14.99 6.23
CA ILE A 33 -8.61 15.14 7.02
C ILE A 33 -8.07 16.57 6.94
N ASN A 34 -8.10 17.18 5.76
CA ASN A 34 -7.64 18.54 5.54
C ASN A 34 -8.49 19.58 6.28
N GLU A 35 -9.81 19.34 6.41
CA GLU A 35 -10.70 20.16 7.24
C GLU A 35 -10.33 20.11 8.73
N ILE A 36 -9.92 18.95 9.23
CA ILE A 36 -9.53 18.76 10.64
C ILE A 36 -8.14 19.32 10.92
N ILE A 37 -7.20 19.15 9.98
CA ILE A 37 -5.80 19.55 10.12
C ILE A 37 -5.42 20.46 8.94
N PRO A 38 -5.71 21.77 9.02
CA PRO A 38 -5.44 22.69 7.92
C PRO A 38 -3.95 23.07 7.81
N SER A 39 -3.16 22.86 8.87
CA SER A 39 -1.75 23.29 8.89
C SER A 39 -0.84 22.34 8.11
N LEU A 40 -0.25 22.85 7.03
CA LEU A 40 0.57 22.06 6.11
C LEU A 40 1.83 21.46 6.76
N ILE A 41 2.46 22.23 7.66
CA ILE A 41 3.63 21.78 8.42
C ILE A 41 3.27 20.57 9.29
N VAL A 42 2.09 20.56 9.90
CA VAL A 42 1.62 19.44 10.73
C VAL A 42 1.33 18.23 9.86
N GLN A 43 0.73 18.41 8.67
CA GLN A 43 0.53 17.31 7.71
C GLN A 43 1.87 16.69 7.26
N ASN A 44 2.88 17.49 6.94
CA ASN A 44 4.20 17.00 6.54
C ASN A 44 4.92 16.28 7.69
N LEU A 45 4.80 16.80 8.92
CA LEU A 45 5.34 16.16 10.11
C LEU A 45 4.67 14.81 10.38
N LEU A 46 3.34 14.74 10.30
CA LEU A 46 2.59 13.48 10.41
C LEU A 46 2.97 12.49 9.31
N ALA A 47 3.12 12.95 8.07
CA ALA A 47 3.58 12.12 6.96
C ALA A 47 4.99 11.56 7.20
N CYS A 48 5.90 12.37 7.75
CA CYS A 48 7.24 11.93 8.13
C CYS A 48 7.20 10.84 9.22
N ILE A 49 6.38 11.02 10.26
CA ILE A 49 6.19 10.02 11.32
C ILE A 49 5.60 8.74 10.73
N LEU A 50 4.59 8.84 9.86
CA LEU A 50 3.96 7.68 9.22
C LEU A 50 4.96 6.90 8.35
N VAL A 51 5.76 7.57 7.52
CA VAL A 51 6.79 6.90 6.71
C VAL A 51 7.82 6.20 7.60
N PHE A 52 8.25 6.84 8.70
CA PHE A 52 9.14 6.20 9.67
C PHE A 52 8.52 4.93 10.26
N LEU A 53 7.26 4.99 10.71
CA LEU A 53 6.56 3.83 11.26
C LEU A 53 6.39 2.71 10.23
N GLN A 54 6.07 3.05 8.98
CA GLN A 54 5.97 2.09 7.88
C GLN A 54 7.31 1.42 7.57
N ALA A 55 8.41 2.19 7.54
CA ALA A 55 9.76 1.65 7.33
C ALA A 55 10.18 0.68 8.44
N VAL A 56 9.91 1.02 9.70
CA VAL A 56 10.13 0.14 10.85
C VAL A 56 9.29 -1.12 10.74
N TYR A 57 8.02 -0.99 10.33
CA TYR A 57 7.12 -2.11 10.18
C TYR A 57 7.54 -3.06 9.05
N ILE A 58 7.99 -2.54 7.91
CA ILE A 58 8.55 -3.32 6.80
C ILE A 58 9.78 -4.12 7.27
N ASN A 59 10.72 -3.48 7.97
CA ASN A 59 11.88 -4.17 8.54
C ASN A 59 11.45 -5.29 9.49
N LYS A 60 10.47 -5.03 10.35
CA LYS A 60 9.90 -6.06 11.25
C LYS A 60 9.31 -7.23 10.47
N ILE A 61 8.58 -6.99 9.37
CA ILE A 61 8.02 -8.05 8.52
C ILE A 61 9.15 -8.89 7.89
N VAL A 62 10.16 -8.25 7.30
CA VAL A 62 11.28 -8.92 6.62
C VAL A 62 12.05 -9.80 7.60
N ILE A 63 12.39 -9.27 8.77
CA ILE A 63 13.13 -9.98 9.82
C ILE A 63 12.29 -11.13 10.38
N LYS A 64 11.03 -10.87 10.77
CA LYS A 64 10.15 -11.89 11.38
C LYS A 64 9.88 -13.05 10.44
N HIS A 65 9.75 -12.79 9.14
CA HIS A 65 9.45 -13.82 8.15
C HIS A 65 10.71 -14.42 7.50
N ARG A 66 11.91 -13.99 7.92
CA ARG A 66 13.22 -14.41 7.40
C ARG A 66 13.29 -14.37 5.88
N ILE A 67 12.79 -13.27 5.29
CA ILE A 67 12.78 -13.08 3.83
C ILE A 67 14.21 -12.93 3.31
N ASN A 68 15.06 -12.25 4.09
CA ASN A 68 16.49 -12.17 3.85
C ASN A 68 17.26 -13.11 4.80
N VAL A 69 18.40 -13.62 4.33
CA VAL A 69 19.25 -14.53 5.12
C VAL A 69 19.91 -13.76 6.27
N GLN A 70 20.36 -12.53 5.99
CA GLN A 70 20.96 -11.63 6.97
C GLN A 70 19.93 -10.65 7.52
N ILE A 71 19.99 -10.41 8.83
CA ILE A 71 19.18 -9.37 9.48
C ILE A 71 19.74 -8.01 9.07
N THR A 72 18.97 -7.28 8.27
CA THR A 72 19.38 -5.98 7.73
C THR A 72 18.23 -4.99 7.78
N LEU A 73 18.56 -3.70 7.87
CA LEU A 73 17.58 -2.59 7.88
C LEU A 73 17.41 -1.94 6.49
N TRP A 74 18.05 -2.52 5.46
CA TRP A 74 17.99 -2.07 4.07
C TRP A 74 16.55 -1.89 3.55
N PRO A 75 15.60 -2.81 3.80
CA PRO A 75 14.23 -2.65 3.27
C PRO A 75 13.57 -1.34 3.71
N GLY A 76 13.67 -1.00 4.99
CA GLY A 76 13.12 0.25 5.51
C GLY A 76 13.87 1.49 5.01
N LEU A 77 15.20 1.41 4.84
CA LEU A 77 15.97 2.53 4.29
C LEU A 77 15.59 2.85 2.84
N VAL A 78 15.49 1.80 2.00
CA VAL A 78 15.05 1.95 0.61
C VAL A 78 13.62 2.47 0.55
N TYR A 79 12.74 2.02 1.45
CA TYR A 79 11.38 2.56 1.52
C TYR A 79 11.35 4.06 1.82
N ILE A 80 12.14 4.53 2.78
CA ILE A 80 12.23 5.96 3.12
C ILE A 80 12.75 6.77 1.93
N LEU A 81 13.76 6.28 1.22
CA LEU A 81 14.28 6.92 0.01
C LEU A 81 13.20 7.04 -1.05
N LEU A 82 12.52 5.94 -1.38
CA LEU A 82 11.47 5.93 -2.39
C LEU A 82 10.31 6.87 -2.01
N CYS A 83 9.86 6.85 -0.75
CA CYS A 83 8.84 7.77 -0.27
C CYS A 83 9.28 9.23 -0.24
N SER A 84 10.58 9.52 -0.17
CA SER A 84 11.07 10.90 -0.20
C SER A 84 11.21 11.43 -1.62
N ILE A 85 11.36 10.53 -2.59
CA ILE A 85 11.40 10.86 -4.02
C ILE A 85 10.00 11.09 -4.58
N VAL A 86 8.98 10.37 -4.07
CA VAL A 86 7.60 10.47 -4.57
C VAL A 86 6.89 11.67 -3.95
N PRO A 87 6.43 12.67 -4.75
CA PRO A 87 5.77 13.87 -4.23
C PRO A 87 4.52 13.56 -3.39
N GLN A 88 3.76 12.54 -3.78
CA GLN A 88 2.54 12.13 -3.05
C GLN A 88 2.84 11.57 -1.64
N CYS A 89 4.08 11.22 -1.32
CA CYS A 89 4.48 10.72 -0.01
C CYS A 89 5.09 11.81 0.90
N THR A 90 5.24 13.05 0.41
CA THR A 90 5.85 14.16 1.16
C THR A 90 4.87 14.81 2.15
N TYR A 91 3.57 14.78 1.84
CA TYR A 91 2.47 15.25 2.69
C TYR A 91 1.56 14.09 3.12
N LEU A 92 0.57 14.38 3.96
CA LEU A 92 -0.39 13.39 4.46
C LEU A 92 -1.42 13.03 3.38
N SER A 93 -1.04 12.14 2.46
CA SER A 93 -1.88 11.73 1.34
C SER A 93 -2.69 10.46 1.60
N ALA A 94 -3.73 10.25 0.78
CA ALA A 94 -4.54 9.03 0.75
C ALA A 94 -3.70 7.78 0.53
N VAL A 95 -2.74 7.87 -0.39
CA VAL A 95 -1.80 6.81 -0.75
C VAL A 95 -0.97 6.41 0.47
N LEU A 96 -0.44 7.39 1.21
CA LEU A 96 0.40 7.12 2.36
C LEU A 96 -0.38 6.39 3.47
N ILE A 97 -1.62 6.80 3.72
CA ILE A 97 -2.49 6.15 4.72
C ILE A 97 -2.88 4.74 4.25
N ALA A 98 -3.28 4.59 2.99
CA ALA A 98 -3.68 3.31 2.41
C ALA A 98 -2.53 2.28 2.43
N ASN A 99 -1.28 2.72 2.22
CA ASN A 99 -0.08 1.89 2.32
C ASN A 99 0.07 1.22 3.69
N LEU A 100 -0.30 1.90 4.77
CA LEU A 100 -0.24 1.32 6.12
C LEU A 100 -1.17 0.10 6.23
N PHE A 101 -2.41 0.23 5.76
CA PHE A 101 -3.39 -0.85 5.79
C PHE A 101 -2.96 -2.02 4.91
N ILE A 102 -2.42 -1.75 3.73
CA ILE A 102 -1.81 -2.77 2.86
C ILE A 102 -0.70 -3.53 3.59
N LEU A 103 0.25 -2.82 4.22
CA LEU A 103 1.34 -3.47 4.95
C LEU A 103 0.83 -4.38 6.08
N VAL A 104 -0.20 -3.95 6.80
CA VAL A 104 -0.83 -4.76 7.85
C VAL A 104 -1.50 -6.00 7.26
N ALA A 105 -2.26 -5.86 6.17
CA ALA A 105 -2.90 -6.98 5.47
C ALA A 105 -1.89 -8.05 5.05
N PHE A 106 -0.79 -7.64 4.41
CA PHE A 106 0.25 -8.56 3.96
C PHE A 106 1.01 -9.19 5.11
N SER A 107 1.24 -8.45 6.20
CA SER A 107 1.77 -9.07 7.41
C SER A 107 0.86 -10.16 7.94
N ASP A 108 -0.46 -10.04 7.82
CA ASP A 108 -1.40 -11.07 8.24
C ASP A 108 -1.42 -12.25 7.27
N ILE A 109 -1.37 -12.00 5.96
CA ILE A 109 -1.22 -13.05 4.93
C ILE A 109 0.01 -13.91 5.22
N PHE A 110 1.17 -13.30 5.49
CA PHE A 110 2.40 -14.06 5.77
C PHE A 110 2.35 -14.92 7.04
N LYS A 111 1.49 -14.58 8.01
CA LYS A 111 1.28 -15.37 9.23
C LYS A 111 0.47 -16.64 8.98
N ILE A 112 -0.29 -16.72 7.89
CA ILE A 112 -1.19 -17.86 7.59
C ILE A 112 -0.42 -19.16 7.34
N TYR A 113 0.83 -19.08 6.87
CA TYR A 113 1.61 -20.25 6.47
C TYR A 113 1.73 -21.30 7.57
N LYS A 114 1.24 -22.52 7.28
CA LYS A 114 1.24 -23.70 8.16
C LYS A 114 0.67 -23.43 9.57
N ARG A 115 -0.22 -22.46 9.75
CA ARG A 115 -0.94 -22.26 11.01
C ARG A 115 -2.24 -23.07 11.05
N PRO A 116 -2.48 -23.89 12.08
CA PRO A 116 -3.82 -24.39 12.37
C PRO A 116 -4.67 -23.20 12.81
N PHE A 117 -5.90 -23.09 12.30
CA PHE A 117 -6.85 -21.99 12.58
C PHE A 117 -6.37 -20.58 12.15
N ALA A 118 -6.09 -20.40 10.85
CA ALA A 118 -5.71 -19.10 10.29
C ALA A 118 -6.87 -18.12 10.04
N ILE A 119 -8.09 -18.42 10.52
CA ILE A 119 -9.34 -17.70 10.24
C ILE A 119 -9.19 -16.20 10.50
N LYS A 120 -8.67 -15.84 11.68
CA LYS A 120 -8.45 -14.44 12.07
C LYS A 120 -7.57 -13.69 11.07
N PHE A 121 -6.48 -14.30 10.62
CA PHE A 121 -5.54 -13.64 9.70
C PHE A 121 -6.11 -13.52 8.29
N ILE A 122 -6.87 -14.52 7.83
CA ILE A 122 -7.54 -14.48 6.53
C ILE A 122 -8.57 -13.36 6.52
N PHE A 123 -9.48 -13.33 7.51
CA PHE A 123 -10.52 -12.32 7.62
C PHE A 123 -9.93 -10.90 7.77
N ASN A 124 -8.94 -10.73 8.66
CA ASN A 124 -8.27 -9.44 8.86
C ASN A 124 -7.58 -8.94 7.58
N SER A 125 -6.92 -9.83 6.82
CA SER A 125 -6.29 -9.44 5.57
C SER A 125 -7.31 -8.88 4.57
N GLY A 126 -8.49 -9.49 4.47
CA GLY A 126 -9.59 -8.98 3.65
C GLY A 126 -10.07 -7.59 4.08
N ILE A 127 -10.27 -7.41 5.39
CA ILE A 127 -10.68 -6.11 5.98
C ILE A 127 -9.68 -5.01 5.66
N PHE A 128 -8.39 -5.26 5.90
CA PHE A 128 -7.38 -4.23 5.74
C PHE A 128 -7.18 -3.86 4.27
N ILE A 129 -7.29 -4.82 3.33
CA ILE A 129 -7.22 -4.51 1.90
C ILE A 129 -8.45 -3.72 1.46
N SER A 130 -9.66 -4.09 1.88
CA SER A 130 -10.87 -3.33 1.50
C SER A 130 -10.86 -1.91 2.07
N ILE A 131 -10.44 -1.70 3.32
CA ILE A 131 -10.24 -0.35 3.88
C ILE A 131 -9.24 0.44 3.04
N SER A 132 -8.12 -0.17 2.63
CA SER A 132 -7.13 0.51 1.79
C SER A 132 -7.71 0.93 0.43
N ALA A 133 -8.52 0.08 -0.19
CA ALA A 133 -9.21 0.36 -1.45
C ALA A 133 -10.28 1.45 -1.30
N MET A 134 -10.88 1.61 -0.12
CA MET A 134 -11.85 2.69 0.12
C MET A 134 -11.17 4.05 0.33
N ILE A 135 -9.97 4.06 0.91
CA ILE A 135 -9.17 5.27 1.09
C ILE A 135 -8.56 5.72 -0.25
N TYR A 136 -8.04 4.76 -1.01
CA TYR A 136 -7.46 5.00 -2.33
C TYR A 136 -8.04 3.97 -3.32
N PRO A 137 -9.07 4.34 -4.11
CA PRO A 137 -9.80 3.43 -5.00
C PRO A 137 -8.94 2.51 -5.87
N PRO A 138 -7.79 2.95 -6.42
CA PRO A 138 -6.96 2.08 -7.25
C PRO A 138 -6.40 0.85 -6.52
N TYR A 139 -6.37 0.86 -5.19
CA TYR A 139 -5.94 -0.31 -4.40
C TYR A 139 -6.94 -1.46 -4.41
N ILE A 140 -8.08 -1.33 -5.09
CA ILE A 140 -8.96 -2.46 -5.38
C ILE A 140 -8.22 -3.62 -6.07
N ALA A 141 -7.17 -3.33 -6.86
CA ALA A 141 -6.30 -4.33 -7.48
C ALA A 141 -5.63 -5.27 -6.45
N TYR A 142 -5.35 -4.80 -5.23
CA TYR A 142 -4.76 -5.62 -4.18
C TYR A 142 -5.72 -6.67 -3.60
N LEU A 143 -7.03 -6.55 -3.81
CA LEU A 143 -7.99 -7.59 -3.40
C LEU A 143 -7.69 -8.90 -4.12
N LEU A 144 -7.34 -8.81 -5.40
CA LEU A 144 -6.93 -9.95 -6.22
C LEU A 144 -5.60 -10.54 -5.72
N THR A 145 -4.63 -9.68 -5.40
CA THR A 145 -3.35 -10.11 -4.81
C THR A 145 -3.53 -10.83 -3.48
N GLY A 146 -4.45 -10.38 -2.62
CA GLY A 146 -4.75 -11.10 -1.38
C GLY A 146 -5.34 -12.48 -1.63
N PHE A 147 -6.24 -12.62 -2.62
CA PHE A 147 -6.82 -13.90 -3.04
C PHE A 147 -5.75 -14.87 -3.57
N ILE A 148 -4.90 -14.37 -4.47
CA ILE A 148 -3.77 -15.13 -5.03
C ILE A 148 -2.77 -15.49 -3.93
N GLY A 149 -2.50 -14.57 -3.00
CA GLY A 149 -1.58 -14.81 -1.90
C GLY A 149 -2.05 -15.89 -0.94
N LEU A 150 -3.36 -15.98 -0.69
CA LEU A 150 -3.95 -17.10 0.03
C LEU A 150 -3.72 -18.41 -0.71
N SER A 151 -4.01 -18.47 -2.02
CA SER A 151 -3.78 -19.65 -2.88
C SER A 151 -2.32 -20.10 -2.92
N ILE A 152 -1.37 -19.16 -2.90
CA ILE A 152 0.07 -19.46 -2.90
C ILE A 152 0.49 -20.04 -1.54
N ILE A 153 0.07 -19.44 -0.43
CA ILE A 153 0.47 -19.88 0.92
C ILE A 153 -0.18 -21.21 1.28
N ARG A 154 -1.48 -21.33 1.01
CA ARG A 154 -2.32 -22.44 1.43
C ARG A 154 -3.16 -22.92 0.24
N SER A 155 -3.34 -24.23 0.13
CA SER A 155 -4.25 -24.77 -0.88
C SER A 155 -5.64 -24.15 -0.69
N PHE A 156 -6.18 -23.58 -1.77
CA PHE A 156 -7.36 -22.75 -1.76
C PHE A 156 -8.61 -23.57 -1.42
N LYS A 157 -9.03 -23.55 -0.15
CA LYS A 157 -10.27 -24.20 0.29
C LYS A 157 -11.43 -23.20 0.22
N THR A 158 -12.62 -23.67 -0.18
CA THR A 158 -13.85 -22.86 -0.24
C THR A 158 -14.16 -22.14 1.07
N LYS A 159 -13.90 -22.78 2.22
CA LYS A 159 -14.07 -22.15 3.54
C LYS A 159 -13.16 -20.93 3.74
N GLU A 160 -11.92 -20.99 3.26
CA GLU A 160 -10.95 -19.89 3.40
C GLU A 160 -11.27 -18.76 2.43
N MET A 161 -11.77 -19.09 1.23
CA MET A 161 -12.31 -18.12 0.29
C MET A 161 -13.45 -17.30 0.91
N LEU A 162 -14.44 -17.98 1.52
CA LEU A 162 -15.57 -17.31 2.15
C LEU A 162 -15.14 -16.45 3.34
N GLN A 163 -14.12 -16.87 4.09
CA GLN A 163 -13.54 -16.06 5.18
C GLN A 163 -12.85 -14.79 4.67
N TYR A 164 -12.16 -14.88 3.54
CA TYR A 164 -11.54 -13.70 2.92
C TYR A 164 -12.60 -12.76 2.33
N LEU A 165 -13.57 -13.31 1.58
CA LEU A 165 -14.68 -12.54 0.99
C LEU A 165 -15.53 -11.85 2.06
N SER A 166 -15.84 -12.53 3.17
CA SER A 166 -16.53 -11.88 4.30
C SER A 166 -15.71 -10.75 4.89
N GLY A 167 -14.39 -10.90 5.00
CA GLY A 167 -13.50 -9.82 5.42
C GLY A 167 -13.53 -8.61 4.48
N ILE A 168 -13.62 -8.85 3.17
CA ILE A 168 -13.76 -7.78 2.17
C ILE A 168 -15.13 -7.10 2.30
N LEU A 169 -16.20 -7.89 2.37
CA LEU A 169 -17.58 -7.39 2.36
C LEU A 169 -17.92 -6.53 3.58
N VAL A 170 -17.38 -6.85 4.76
CA VAL A 170 -17.73 -6.14 6.01
C VAL A 170 -17.45 -4.63 5.93
N PRO A 171 -16.23 -4.15 5.58
CA PRO A 171 -15.98 -2.72 5.45
C PRO A 171 -16.82 -2.04 4.36
N PHE A 172 -17.02 -2.70 3.22
CA PHE A 172 -17.87 -2.16 2.15
C PHE A 172 -19.33 -2.04 2.58
N MET A 173 -19.87 -3.03 3.30
CA MET A 173 -21.23 -2.96 3.84
C MET A 173 -21.37 -1.84 4.88
N LEU A 174 -20.44 -1.74 5.84
CA LEU A 174 -20.48 -0.70 6.86
C LEU A 174 -20.43 0.71 6.24
N PHE A 175 -19.56 0.90 5.26
CA PHE A 175 -19.47 2.17 4.54
C PHE A 175 -20.70 2.43 3.66
N GLY A 176 -21.25 1.40 3.02
CA GLY A 176 -22.52 1.45 2.30
C GLY A 176 -23.68 1.90 3.18
N SER A 177 -23.83 1.29 4.36
CA SER A 177 -24.86 1.67 5.32
C SER A 177 -24.67 3.10 5.84
N TRP A 178 -23.43 3.51 6.11
CA TRP A 178 -23.13 4.87 6.54
C TRP A 178 -23.47 5.92 5.47
N THR A 179 -23.04 5.70 4.22
CA THR A 179 -23.32 6.65 3.14
C THR A 179 -24.80 6.67 2.75
N PHE A 180 -25.51 5.55 2.91
CA PHE A 180 -26.96 5.48 2.79
C PHE A 180 -27.66 6.32 3.85
N TYR A 181 -27.24 6.20 5.11
CA TYR A 181 -27.76 7.03 6.19
C TYR A 181 -27.53 8.53 5.95
N CYS A 182 -26.35 8.91 5.44
CA CYS A 182 -26.03 10.30 5.10
C CYS A 182 -26.66 10.80 3.77
N GLY A 183 -27.47 9.98 3.08
CA GLY A 183 -28.09 10.35 1.80
C GLY A 183 -27.12 10.51 0.61
N THR A 184 -25.85 10.15 0.77
CA THR A 184 -24.78 10.30 -0.25
C THR A 184 -24.35 8.98 -0.89
N PHE A 185 -25.21 7.95 -0.79
CA PHE A 185 -24.90 6.59 -1.24
C PHE A 185 -24.51 6.55 -2.72
N GLN A 186 -25.35 7.12 -3.59
CA GLN A 186 -25.14 7.04 -5.04
C GLN A 186 -23.85 7.75 -5.45
N GLU A 187 -23.57 8.94 -4.93
CA GLU A 187 -22.36 9.70 -5.25
C GLU A 187 -21.09 8.98 -4.79
N LYS A 188 -21.04 8.51 -3.54
CA LYS A 188 -19.83 7.91 -2.97
C LYS A 188 -19.59 6.48 -3.44
N MET A 189 -20.63 5.65 -3.56
CA MET A 189 -20.49 4.28 -4.06
C MET A 189 -20.22 4.25 -5.56
N VAL A 190 -20.93 5.06 -6.34
CA VAL A 190 -20.64 5.16 -7.78
C VAL A 190 -19.29 5.84 -8.00
N GLY A 191 -18.85 6.76 -7.14
CA GLY A 191 -17.50 7.32 -7.17
C GLY A 191 -16.40 6.28 -6.97
N LEU A 192 -16.59 5.31 -6.06
CA LEU A 192 -15.66 4.19 -5.88
C LEU A 192 -15.63 3.24 -7.10
N VAL A 193 -16.75 3.07 -7.79
CA VAL A 193 -16.87 2.17 -8.96
C VAL A 193 -16.50 2.87 -10.28
N LYS A 194 -16.60 4.20 -10.35
CA LYS A 194 -16.08 5.05 -11.43
C LYS A 194 -14.55 5.15 -11.36
N VAL A 195 -13.92 3.99 -11.28
CA VAL A 195 -12.53 3.81 -11.68
C VAL A 195 -12.48 4.15 -13.17
N LYS A 196 -11.83 5.25 -13.51
CA LYS A 196 -11.57 5.58 -14.91
C LYS A 196 -10.39 4.72 -15.36
N PHE A 197 -10.67 3.59 -16.02
CA PHE A 197 -9.63 2.82 -16.69
C PHE A 197 -8.93 3.69 -17.74
N GLY A 198 -7.64 3.93 -17.51
CA GLY A 198 -6.82 4.81 -18.33
C GLY A 198 -5.60 5.27 -17.53
N PHE A 199 -4.56 5.76 -18.21
CA PHE A 199 -3.54 6.53 -17.51
C PHE A 199 -4.23 7.75 -16.94
N SER A 200 -4.41 7.80 -15.62
CA SER A 200 -4.93 8.99 -14.98
C SER A 200 -4.00 10.15 -15.35
N SER A 201 -4.60 11.24 -15.84
CA SER A 201 -3.90 12.49 -16.16
C SER A 201 -3.07 13.03 -15.00
N ASP A 202 -3.34 12.53 -13.79
CA ASP A 202 -2.71 12.93 -12.54
C ASP A 202 -1.38 12.22 -12.28
N ILE A 203 -1.11 11.11 -13.00
CA ILE A 203 0.19 10.41 -12.97
C ILE A 203 1.07 10.89 -14.12
N MET A 204 0.50 11.40 -15.21
CA MET A 204 1.28 12.02 -16.29
C MET A 204 1.89 13.33 -15.76
N PRO A 205 3.21 13.37 -15.59
CA PRO A 205 3.86 14.56 -15.11
C PRO A 205 3.83 15.61 -16.21
N ILE A 206 3.46 16.83 -15.84
CA ILE A 206 3.48 17.98 -16.75
C ILE A 206 4.93 18.38 -17.08
N ASP A 207 5.86 18.08 -16.16
CA ASP A 207 7.28 18.47 -16.25
C ASP A 207 8.21 17.34 -16.72
N THR A 208 9.29 17.71 -17.41
CA THR A 208 10.37 16.81 -17.86
C THR A 208 10.99 16.00 -16.72
N ASN A 209 11.11 16.59 -15.53
CA ASN A 209 11.60 15.90 -14.33
C ASN A 209 10.70 14.71 -13.95
N GLY A 210 9.39 14.87 -14.03
CA GLY A 210 8.46 13.78 -13.69
C GLY A 210 8.56 12.58 -14.62
N TYR A 211 8.84 12.78 -15.90
CA TYR A 211 9.08 11.68 -16.85
C TYR A 211 10.33 10.88 -16.48
N ILE A 212 11.39 11.56 -16.05
CA ILE A 212 12.61 10.93 -15.55
C ILE A 212 12.30 10.08 -14.30
N PHE A 213 11.47 10.59 -13.38
CA PHE A 213 11.06 9.84 -12.18
C PHE A 213 10.27 8.57 -12.50
N ILE A 214 9.29 8.65 -13.41
CA ILE A 214 8.51 7.46 -13.84
C ILE A 214 9.44 6.45 -14.51
N GLY A 215 10.36 6.91 -15.36
CA GLY A 215 11.37 6.05 -15.98
C GLY A 215 12.24 5.32 -14.95
N LEU A 216 12.69 6.03 -13.91
CA LEU A 216 13.49 5.45 -12.82
C LEU A 216 12.71 4.37 -12.04
N ILE A 217 11.45 4.63 -11.69
CA ILE A 217 10.57 3.66 -11.02
C ILE A 217 10.39 2.42 -11.91
N PHE A 218 10.16 2.62 -13.21
CA PHE A 218 9.98 1.52 -14.15
C PHE A 218 11.25 0.65 -14.26
N ILE A 219 12.43 1.28 -14.28
CA ILE A 219 13.72 0.57 -14.27
C ILE A 219 13.87 -0.27 -12.99
N PHE A 220 13.54 0.28 -11.81
CA PHE A 220 13.59 -0.49 -10.56
C PHE A 220 12.65 -1.69 -10.57
N ILE A 221 11.46 -1.55 -11.16
CA ILE A 221 10.49 -2.64 -11.31
C ILE A 221 11.04 -3.73 -12.24
N ILE A 222 11.64 -3.34 -13.37
CA ILE A 222 12.29 -4.28 -14.30
C ILE A 222 13.39 -5.06 -13.57
N ILE A 223 14.29 -4.37 -12.88
CA ILE A 223 15.37 -5.00 -12.10
C ILE A 223 14.79 -5.98 -11.07
N ALA A 224 13.72 -5.60 -10.37
CA ALA A 224 13.04 -6.47 -9.42
C ALA A 224 12.50 -7.75 -10.09
N ILE A 225 11.83 -7.64 -11.25
CA ILE A 225 11.30 -8.78 -12.00
C ILE A 225 12.41 -9.72 -12.45
N PHE A 226 13.49 -9.20 -13.04
CA PHE A 226 14.62 -10.02 -13.49
C PHE A 226 15.36 -10.69 -12.34
N SER A 227 15.36 -10.09 -11.14
CA SER A 227 16.01 -10.66 -9.95
C SER A 227 15.16 -11.69 -9.19
N TYR A 228 13.94 -12.00 -9.65
CA TYR A 228 13.05 -13.02 -9.05
C TYR A 228 13.78 -14.33 -8.76
N ASN A 229 14.48 -14.87 -9.76
CA ASN A 229 15.19 -16.15 -9.64
C ASN A 229 16.28 -16.04 -8.56
N SER A 230 17.09 -14.99 -8.60
CA SER A 230 18.15 -14.78 -7.60
C SER A 230 17.60 -14.73 -6.17
N TYR A 231 16.47 -14.06 -5.96
CA TYR A 231 15.86 -13.93 -4.64
C TYR A 231 15.16 -15.19 -4.13
N SER A 232 14.69 -16.06 -5.02
CA SER A 232 13.97 -17.30 -4.66
C SER A 232 14.89 -18.51 -4.52
N MET A 233 15.99 -18.54 -5.27
CA MET A 233 16.93 -19.66 -5.28
C MET A 233 17.53 -19.93 -3.89
N LYS A 234 17.72 -21.21 -3.57
CA LYS A 234 18.33 -21.69 -2.32
C LYS A 234 17.62 -21.27 -1.01
N LYS A 235 16.40 -20.73 -1.07
CA LYS A 235 15.57 -20.42 0.11
C LYS A 235 14.57 -21.53 0.41
N ARG A 236 14.14 -21.61 1.68
CA ARG A 236 13.07 -22.55 2.09
C ARG A 236 11.76 -22.23 1.35
N ILE A 237 10.97 -23.25 1.01
CA ILE A 237 9.67 -23.13 0.31
C ILE A 237 8.75 -22.08 0.95
N GLN A 238 8.73 -21.99 2.30
CA GLN A 238 7.96 -20.97 3.01
C GLN A 238 8.34 -19.54 2.59
N VAL A 239 9.63 -19.27 2.44
CA VAL A 239 10.14 -17.94 2.09
C VAL A 239 9.91 -17.67 0.61
N GLN A 240 10.11 -18.67 -0.26
CA GLN A 240 9.81 -18.57 -1.69
C GLN A 240 8.34 -18.19 -1.95
N LYS A 241 7.39 -18.81 -1.25
CA LYS A 241 5.96 -18.46 -1.33
C LYS A 241 5.69 -17.01 -0.93
N LYS A 242 6.33 -16.50 0.13
CA LYS A 242 6.19 -15.09 0.55
C LYS A 242 6.81 -14.14 -0.46
N ILE A 243 7.96 -14.49 -1.03
CA ILE A 243 8.58 -13.72 -2.11
C ILE A 243 7.65 -13.66 -3.31
N ASN A 244 7.08 -14.78 -3.74
CA ASN A 244 6.11 -14.81 -4.84
C ASN A 244 4.93 -13.85 -4.59
N ILE A 245 4.41 -13.79 -3.35
CA ILE A 245 3.36 -12.82 -2.99
C ILE A 245 3.84 -11.36 -3.12
N LEU A 246 5.07 -11.05 -2.73
CA LEU A 246 5.64 -9.71 -2.94
C LEU A 246 5.71 -9.34 -4.42
N PHE A 247 5.98 -10.30 -5.31
CA PHE A 247 5.94 -10.07 -6.76
C PHE A 247 4.52 -9.79 -7.26
N TRP A 248 3.53 -10.51 -6.75
CA TRP A 248 2.12 -10.18 -7.02
C TRP A 248 1.72 -8.80 -6.49
N MET A 249 2.30 -8.34 -5.38
CA MET A 249 2.10 -6.96 -4.90
C MET A 249 2.62 -5.93 -5.90
N ILE A 250 3.81 -6.13 -6.46
CA ILE A 250 4.37 -5.25 -7.49
C ILE A 250 3.44 -5.23 -8.72
N LEU A 251 2.91 -6.38 -9.12
CA LEU A 251 1.98 -6.48 -10.25
C LEU A 251 0.67 -5.74 -9.97
N SER A 252 0.08 -5.87 -8.77
CA SER A 252 -1.10 -5.07 -8.41
C SER A 252 -0.79 -3.58 -8.28
N ALA A 253 0.42 -3.20 -7.88
CA ALA A 253 0.84 -1.80 -7.87
C ALA A 253 0.88 -1.23 -9.29
N LEU A 254 1.39 -2.00 -10.27
CA LEU A 254 1.35 -1.62 -11.68
C LEU A 254 -0.09 -1.46 -12.15
N ILE A 255 -0.97 -2.44 -11.88
CA ILE A 255 -2.38 -2.36 -12.27
C ILE A 255 -3.06 -1.14 -11.64
N ALA A 256 -2.77 -0.84 -10.37
CA ALA A 256 -3.29 0.33 -9.68
C ALA A 256 -2.81 1.68 -10.28
N LEU A 257 -1.74 1.70 -11.08
CA LEU A 257 -1.34 2.91 -11.82
C LEU A 257 -2.16 3.13 -13.10
N PHE A 258 -2.83 2.08 -13.62
CA PHE A 258 -3.65 2.15 -14.84
C PHE A 258 -5.16 2.33 -14.56
N ILE A 259 -5.52 2.52 -13.29
CA ILE A 259 -6.87 2.51 -12.71
C ILE A 259 -7.08 3.85 -12.00
#